data_AF-A0AA43T569-F1
#
_entry.id   AF-A0AA43T569-F1
#
_cell.length_a   1.000
_cell.length_b   1.000
_cell.length_c   1.000
_cell.angle_alpha   90.00
_cell.angle_beta   90.00
_cell.angle_gamma   90.00
#
_symmetry.space_group_name_H-M   'P 1'
#
loop_
_entity.id
_entity.type
_entity.pdbx_description
1 polymer ?
#
loop_
_entity_poly.entity_id
_entity_poly.type
_entity_poly.pdbx_seq_one_letter_code
_entity_poly.pdbx_strand_id
1 'polypeptide(L)' 'MRLNFNSKDGVFAVKAESEEEKTALKMSAPAICNLIIDFFNGEVQEMKVAKE' A
#
# COMPACT_ATOMS: atom_id res chain seq x y z
N MET A 1 -2.36 2.99 14.94
CA MET A 1 -1.64 3.15 13.65
C MET A 1 -2.29 4.24 12.78
N ARG A 2 -1.50 5.21 12.30
CA ARG A 2 -1.96 6.27 11.38
C ARG A 2 -1.30 6.15 10.02
N LEU A 3 -2.11 6.19 8.96
CA LEU A 3 -1.66 6.10 7.57
C LEU A 3 -1.84 7.47 6.90
N ASN A 4 -0.74 8.08 6.48
CA ASN A 4 -0.73 9.39 5.84
C ASN A 4 -0.31 9.21 4.38
N PHE A 5 -1.18 9.58 3.45
CA PHE A 5 -0.85 9.59 2.03
C PHE A 5 -0.35 10.97 1.62
N ASN A 6 0.87 11.01 1.09
CA ASN A 6 1.41 12.19 0.42
C ASN A 6 1.15 12.07 -1.09
N SER A 7 0.12 12.75 -1.56
CA SER A 7 -0.29 12.72 -2.97
C SER A 7 0.70 13.38 -3.93
N LYS A 8 1.60 14.24 -3.44
CA LYS A 8 2.62 14.89 -4.27
C LYS A 8 3.70 13.90 -4.68
N ASP A 9 4.14 13.07 -3.73
CA ASP A 9 5.24 12.13 -3.93
C ASP A 9 4.75 10.69 -4.15
N GLY A 10 3.44 10.44 -4.02
CA GLY A 10 2.83 9.12 -4.14
C GLY A 10 3.20 8.16 -2.99
N VAL A 11 3.58 8.69 -1.83
CA VAL A 11 4.13 7.91 -0.71
C VAL A 11 3.11 7.76 0.41
N PHE A 12 2.91 6.52 0.88
CA PHE A 12 2.20 6.24 2.13
C PHE A 12 3.20 6.20 3.29
N ALA A 13 3.06 7.13 4.23
CA ALA A 13 3.78 7.11 5.48
C ALA A 13 2.92 6.46 6.56
N VAL A 14 3.46 5.46 7.23
CA VAL A 14 2.78 4.81 8.36
C VAL A 14 3.51 5.15 9.64
N LYS A 15 2.77 5.68 10.62
CA LYS A 15 3.28 5.91 11.98
C LYS A 15 2.61 4.92 12.94
N ALA A 16 3.45 4.12 13.58
CA ALA A 16 3.04 3.30 14.73
C ALA A 16 2.95 4.19 15.98
N GLU A 17 1.92 3.98 16.80
CA GLU A 17 1.71 4.72 18.04
C GLU A 17 2.33 4.00 19.26
N SER A 18 2.73 2.73 19.10
CA SER A 18 3.45 1.92 20.10
C SER A 18 4.52 1.01 19.48
N GLU A 19 5.42 0.45 20.29
CA GLU A 19 6.43 -0.52 19.81
C GLU A 19 5.80 -1.87 19.39
N GLU A 20 4.67 -2.26 19.99
CA GLU A 20 3.90 -3.44 19.59
C GLU A 20 3.27 -3.24 18.21
N GLU A 21 2.66 -2.08 17.97
CA GLU A 21 2.12 -1.73 16.64
C GLU A 21 3.23 -1.67 15.59
N LYS A 22 4.42 -1.14 15.94
CA LYS A 22 5.57 -1.08 15.04
C LYS A 22 6.08 -2.48 14.67
N THR A 23 6.04 -3.41 15.62
CA THR A 23 6.42 -4.81 15.39
C THR A 23 5.41 -5.49 14.48
N ALA A 24 4.11 -5.34 14.76
CA ALA A 24 3.04 -5.85 13.90
C ALA A 24 3.12 -5.27 12.48
N LEU A 25 3.38 -3.95 12.36
CA LEU A 25 3.52 -3.27 11.09
C LEU A 25 4.67 -3.85 10.26
N LYS A 26 5.86 -4.03 10.85
CA LYS A 26 7.00 -4.65 10.18
C LYS A 26 6.70 -6.06 9.68
N MET A 27 5.99 -6.86 10.47
CA MET A 27 5.60 -8.22 10.08
C MET A 27 4.56 -8.22 8.96
N SER A 28 3.67 -7.23 8.93
CA SER A 28 2.60 -7.10 7.93
C SER A 28 3.02 -6.39 6.64
N ALA A 29 4.16 -5.67 6.63
CA ALA A 29 4.60 -4.86 5.51
C ALA A 29 4.67 -5.63 4.17
N PRO A 30 5.19 -6.88 4.11
CA PRO A 30 5.19 -7.66 2.86
C PRO A 30 3.78 -7.94 2.32
N ALA A 31 2.84 -8.26 3.21
CA ALA A 31 1.45 -8.52 2.82
C ALA A 31 0.75 -7.25 2.30
N ILE A 32 0.99 -6.11 2.95
CA ILE A 32 0.47 -4.81 2.51
C ILE A 32 1.03 -4.44 1.13
N CYS A 33 2.33 -4.64 0.89
CA CYS A 33 2.95 -4.39 -0.41
C CYS A 33 2.33 -5.28 -1.51
N ASN A 34 2.07 -6.56 -1.23
CA ASN A 34 1.43 -7.45 -2.19
C ASN A 34 0.02 -6.96 -2.57
N LEU A 35 -0.79 -6.55 -1.59
CA LEU A 35 -2.13 -6.01 -1.85
C LEU A 35 -2.09 -4.77 -2.76
N ILE A 36 -1.11 -3.88 -2.55
CA ILE A 36 -0.95 -2.67 -3.38
C ILE A 36 -0.52 -3.05 -4.81
N ILE A 37 0.41 -3.99 -4.95
CA ILE A 37 0.88 -4.47 -6.26
C ILE A 37 -0.28 -5.14 -7.01
N ASP A 38 -1.05 -5.99 -6.34
CA ASP A 38 -2.20 -6.69 -6.94
C ASP A 38 -3.27 -5.71 -7.41
N PHE A 39 -3.54 -4.65 -6.62
CA PHE A 39 -4.45 -3.57 -7.01
C PHE A 39 -4.01 -2.88 -8.31
N PHE A 40 -2.75 -2.45 -8.38
CA PHE A 40 -2.23 -1.80 -9.59
C PHE A 40 -2.15 -2.75 -10.80
N ASN A 41 -1.81 -4.01 -10.58
CA ASN A 41 -1.81 -5.01 -11.66
C ASN A 41 -3.23 -5.22 -12.21
N GLY A 42 -4.24 -5.26 -11.35
CA GLY A 42 -5.65 -5.30 -11.73
C GLY A 42 -6.05 -4.08 -12.56
N GLU A 43 -5.78 -2.87 -12.07
CA GLU A 43 -6.10 -1.63 -12.82
C GLU A 43 -5.39 -1.56 -14.18
N VAL A 44 -4.12 -1.98 -14.26
CA VAL A 44 -3.38 -2.04 -15.53
C VAL A 44 -4.01 -3.07 -16.47
N GLN A 45 -4.46 -4.21 -15.98
CA GLN A 45 -5.16 -5.20 -16.79
C GLN A 45 -6.51 -4.66 -17.28
N GLU A 46 -7.31 -4.04 -16.43
CA GLU A 46 -8.61 -3.45 -16.82
C GLU A 46 -8.43 -2.29 -17.83
N MET A 47 -7.44 -1.43 -17.64
CA MET A 47 -7.15 -0.33 -18.56
C MET A 47 -6.62 -0.82 -19.92
N LYS A 48 -5.95 -1.98 -19.96
CA LYS A 48 -5.57 -2.63 -21.22
C LYS A 48 -6.79 -3.21 -21.95
N VAL A 49 -7.70 -3.87 -21.24
CA VAL A 49 -8.94 -4.43 -21.81
C VAL A 49 -9.85 -3.34 -22.37
N ALA A 50 -9.96 -2.18 -21.71
CA ALA A 50 -10.80 -1.09 -22.18
C ALA A 50 -10.27 -0.31 -23.40
N LYS A 51 -9.02 -0.56 -23.81
CA LYS A 51 -8.37 0.10 -24.97
C LYS A 51 -8.41 -0.74 -26.25
N GLU A 52 -8.91 -1.98 -26.18
CA GLU A 52 -9.02 -2.91 -27.32
C GLU A 52 -10.41 -2.84 -27.98
#